data_AF-A0A1H0YMG8-F1
#
_entry.id   AF-A0A1H0YMG8-F1
#
_cell.length_a   1.000
_cell.length_b   1.000
_cell.length_c   1.000
_cell.angle_alpha   90.00
_cell.angle_beta   90.00
_cell.angle_gamma   90.00
#
_symmetry.space_group_name_H-M   'P 1'
#
loop_
_entity.id
_entity.type
_entity.pdbx_description
1 polymer ?
#
loop_
_entity_poly.entity_id
_entity_poly.type
_entity_poly.pdbx_seq_one_letter_code
_entity_poly.pdbx_strand_id
1 'polypeptide(L)'
;MAYNWQQFKNGLFGFSYDYEDNGLLDSLRNDIADNKIGNKIVVIRYRRDDTDYRPIRDYLYEGEAVSEDEEYSFENTADVLEEMEAMTRIF
;
A
#
# COMPACT_ATOMS: atom_id res chain seq x y z
N MET A 1 -1.58 -11.31 -10.40
CA MET A 1 -2.51 -11.73 -9.33
C MET A 1 -2.63 -10.55 -8.37
N ALA A 2 -3.84 -10.10 -8.04
CA ALA A 2 -4.00 -8.99 -7.10
C ALA A 2 -3.56 -9.45 -5.71
N TYR A 3 -2.69 -8.67 -5.07
CA TYR A 3 -2.32 -8.88 -3.68
C TYR A 3 -3.56 -8.67 -2.78
N ASN A 4 -3.77 -9.57 -1.81
CA ASN A 4 -4.97 -9.53 -0.95
C ASN A 4 -4.57 -9.41 0.52
N TRP A 5 -4.29 -8.18 0.95
CA TRP A 5 -3.82 -7.87 2.30
C TRP A 5 -4.81 -8.32 3.39
N GLN A 6 -6.12 -8.40 3.11
CA GLN A 6 -7.15 -8.88 4.05
C GLN A 6 -6.90 -10.33 4.50
N GLN A 7 -6.33 -11.17 3.62
CA GLN A 7 -5.92 -12.53 3.99
C GLN A 7 -4.68 -12.53 4.89
N PHE A 8 -3.78 -11.57 4.69
CA PHE A 8 -2.57 -11.41 5.50
C PHE A 8 -2.84 -10.73 6.85
N LYS A 9 -3.87 -9.88 6.95
CA LYS A 9 -4.24 -9.13 8.18
C LYS A 9 -4.32 -10.02 9.43
N ASN A 10 -4.85 -11.24 9.29
CA ASN A 10 -5.00 -12.19 10.40
C ASN A 10 -3.72 -12.99 10.73
N GLY A 11 -2.73 -12.99 9.83
CA GLY A 11 -1.47 -13.73 9.94
C GLY A 11 -0.23 -12.87 10.20
N LEU A 12 -0.34 -11.54 10.14
CA LEU A 12 0.77 -10.58 10.24
C LEU A 12 1.28 -10.31 11.68
N PHE A 13 1.09 -11.25 12.60
CA PHE A 13 1.52 -11.10 13.99
C PHE A 13 3.02 -10.76 14.07
N GLY A 14 3.35 -9.55 14.54
CA GLY A 14 4.72 -9.09 14.78
C GLY A 14 5.44 -8.46 13.58
N PHE A 15 4.76 -8.24 12.45
CA PHE A 15 5.29 -7.44 11.35
C PHE A 15 4.65 -6.04 11.39
N SER A 16 5.47 -4.99 11.48
CA SER A 16 5.05 -3.59 11.33
C SER A 16 5.90 -2.93 10.24
N TYR A 17 5.33 -1.93 9.58
CA TYR A 17 6.03 -1.09 8.62
C TYR A 17 5.58 0.34 8.85
N ASP A 18 6.54 1.22 9.09
CA ASP A 18 6.27 2.61 9.40
C ASP A 18 6.05 3.41 8.11
N TYR A 19 4.78 3.63 7.80
CA TYR A 19 4.37 4.45 6.66
C TYR A 19 4.27 5.95 7.01
N GLU A 20 4.30 6.31 8.30
CA GLU A 20 4.34 7.70 8.76
C GLU A 20 5.74 8.28 8.65
N ASP A 21 6.79 7.51 9.00
CA ASP A 21 8.20 7.93 8.84
C ASP A 21 8.54 8.23 7.36
N ASN A 22 7.95 7.46 6.45
CA ASN A 22 8.10 7.66 5.00
C ASN A 22 7.14 8.70 4.40
N GLY A 23 6.23 9.30 5.19
CA GLY A 23 5.24 10.29 4.74
C GLY A 23 4.18 9.75 3.77
N LEU A 24 4.18 8.44 3.49
CA LEU A 24 3.32 7.82 2.48
C LEU A 24 1.86 7.77 2.95
N LEU A 25 1.63 7.50 4.24
CA LEU A 25 0.29 7.45 4.82
C LEU A 25 -0.38 8.82 4.81
N ASP A 26 0.35 9.87 5.19
CA ASP A 26 -0.16 11.24 5.17
C ASP A 26 -0.42 11.74 3.75
N SER A 27 0.46 11.39 2.79
CA SER A 27 0.25 11.69 1.38
C SER A 27 -1.03 11.06 0.86
N LEU A 28 -1.25 9.77 1.15
CA LEU A 28 -2.45 9.06 0.70
C LEU A 28 -3.72 9.67 1.32
N ARG A 29 -3.70 9.98 2.61
CA ARG A 29 -4.83 10.65 3.29
C ARG A 29 -5.17 12.00 2.66
N ASN A 30 -4.15 12.82 2.37
CA ASN A 30 -4.33 14.12 1.75
C ASN A 30 -4.87 13.99 0.31
N ASP A 31 -4.38 13.02 -0.46
CA ASP A 31 -4.84 12.81 -1.82
C ASP A 31 -6.29 12.29 -1.90
N ILE A 32 -6.72 11.50 -0.90
CA ILE A 32 -8.13 11.11 -0.74
C ILE A 32 -8.98 12.32 -0.38
N ALA A 33 -8.52 13.14 0.58
CA ALA A 33 -9.25 14.33 1.04
C ALA A 33 -9.42 15.38 -0.08
N ASP A 34 -8.39 15.53 -0.91
CA ASP A 34 -8.39 16.42 -2.09
C ASP A 34 -9.09 15.81 -3.31
N ASN A 35 -9.59 14.55 -3.20
CA ASN A 35 -10.23 13.81 -4.29
C ASN A 35 -9.35 13.69 -5.55
N LYS A 36 -8.03 13.61 -5.37
CA LYS A 36 -7.04 13.43 -6.45
C LYS A 36 -6.92 11.98 -6.91
N ILE A 37 -7.25 11.04 -6.02
CA ILE A 37 -7.29 9.61 -6.31
C ILE A 37 -8.71 9.08 -6.28
N GLY A 38 -9.02 8.17 -7.21
CA GLY A 38 -10.33 7.53 -7.29
C GLY A 38 -10.48 6.36 -6.31
N ASN A 39 -11.45 5.49 -6.58
CA ASN A 39 -11.69 4.27 -5.79
C ASN A 39 -10.62 3.18 -6.03
N LYS A 40 -9.76 3.38 -7.03
CA LYS A 40 -8.67 2.47 -7.36
C LYS A 40 -7.38 3.26 -7.56
N ILE A 41 -6.29 2.68 -7.12
CA ILE A 41 -4.93 3.20 -7.31
C ILE A 41 -4.01 2.07 -7.76
N VAL A 42 -2.90 2.45 -8.38
CA VAL A 42 -1.80 1.54 -8.65
C VAL A 42 -0.88 1.57 -7.44
N VAL A 43 -0.60 0.41 -6.86
CA VAL A 43 0.26 0.26 -5.69
C VAL A 43 1.54 -0.42 -6.14
N ILE A 44 2.68 0.17 -5.82
CA ILE A 44 3.99 -0.44 -6.00
C ILE A 44 4.41 -1.05 -4.67
N ARG A 45 4.79 -2.33 -4.67
CA ARG A 45 5.15 -3.05 -3.44
C ARG A 45 6.62 -3.42 -3.44
N TYR A 46 7.22 -3.50 -2.25
CA TYR A 46 8.56 -4.02 -2.11
C TYR A 46 8.59 -5.51 -2.45
N ARG A 47 9.48 -5.89 -3.36
CA ARG A 47 9.83 -7.30 -3.56
C ARG A 47 10.68 -7.76 -2.39
N ARG A 48 10.15 -8.69 -1.61
CA ARG A 48 10.86 -9.39 -0.54
C ARG A 48 10.90 -10.87 -0.86
N ASP A 49 12.08 -11.46 -0.76
CA ASP A 49 12.26 -12.91 -0.92
C ASP A 49 12.18 -13.65 0.43
N ASP A 50 12.18 -12.92 1.56
CA ASP A 50 12.21 -13.47 2.91
C ASP A 50 10.82 -13.66 3.55
N THR A 51 9.77 -13.07 2.97
CA THR A 51 8.40 -13.13 3.49
C THR A 51 7.38 -13.08 2.35
N ASP A 52 6.23 -13.72 2.56
CA ASP A 52 5.09 -13.63 1.64
C ASP A 52 4.41 -12.24 1.68
N TYR A 53 4.60 -11.47 2.77
CA TYR A 53 4.06 -10.12 2.89
C TYR A 53 4.95 -9.10 2.19
N ARG A 54 4.33 -8.26 1.34
CA ARG A 54 5.04 -7.23 0.56
C ARG A 54 4.52 -5.85 0.96
N PRO A 55 5.30 -5.08 1.75
CA PRO A 55 4.88 -3.74 2.14
C PRO A 55 4.72 -2.85 0.93
N ILE A 56 3.80 -1.91 1.05
CA ILE A 56 3.60 -0.86 0.06
C ILE A 56 4.87 0.00 0.03
N ARG A 57 5.39 0.25 -1.15
CA ARG A 57 6.53 1.16 -1.33
C ARG A 57 6.03 2.52 -1.75
N ASP A 58 5.12 2.54 -2.71
CA ASP A 58 4.60 3.75 -3.31
C ASP A 58 3.23 3.50 -3.94
N TYR A 59 2.53 4.56 -4.33
CA TYR A 59 1.30 4.49 -5.10
C TYR A 59 1.30 5.53 -6.21
N LEU A 60 0.61 5.23 -7.30
CA LEU A 60 0.50 6.10 -8.47
C LEU A 60 -0.95 6.45 -8.76
N TYR A 61 -1.14 7.62 -9.36
CA TYR A 61 -2.42 8.07 -9.90
C TYR A 61 -2.80 7.27 -11.14
N GLU A 62 -4.11 7.21 -11.43
CA GLU A 62 -4.59 6.54 -12.62
C GLU A 62 -4.03 7.22 -13.89
N GLY A 63 -3.34 6.44 -14.73
CA GLY A 63 -2.73 6.92 -15.97
C GLY A 63 -1.24 7.26 -15.88
N GLU A 64 -0.62 7.14 -14.70
CA GLU A 64 0.83 7.25 -14.57
C GLU A 64 1.56 6.00 -15.08
N ALA A 65 2.77 6.22 -15.61
CA ALA A 65 3.60 5.16 -16.13
C ALA A 65 4.29 4.40 -15.01
N VAL A 66 4.21 3.07 -15.05
CA VAL A 66 4.94 2.14 -14.19
C VAL A 66 6.21 1.67 -14.89
N SER A 67 7.28 1.44 -14.14
CA SER A 67 8.45 0.78 -14.68
C SER A 67 8.18 -0.72 -14.88
N GLU A 68 8.78 -1.34 -15.90
CA GLU A 68 8.63 -2.78 -16.16
C GLU A 68 9.26 -3.65 -15.06
N ASP A 69 10.24 -3.10 -14.33
CA ASP A 69 10.93 -3.79 -13.24
C ASP A 69 10.20 -3.71 -11.89
N GLU A 70 9.11 -2.94 -11.81
CA GLU A 70 8.36 -2.72 -10.57
C GLU A 70 7.21 -3.70 -10.43
N GLU A 71 7.07 -4.29 -9.25
CA GLU A 71 5.88 -5.08 -8.95
C GLU A 71 4.76 -4.16 -8.51
N TYR A 72 3.76 -4.02 -9.40
CA TYR A 72 2.59 -3.20 -9.16
C TYR A 72 1.28 -3.99 -9.22
N SER A 73 0.29 -3.52 -8.47
CA SER A 73 -1.08 -4.05 -8.47
C SER A 73 -2.10 -2.93 -8.47
N PHE A 74 -3.24 -3.18 -9.12
CA PHE A 74 -4.40 -2.31 -9.01
C PHE A 74 -5.21 -2.70 -7.77
N GLU A 75 -5.31 -1.79 -6.81
CA GLU A 75 -5.92 -2.05 -5.52
C GLU A 75 -6.96 -0.98 -5.19
N ASN A 76 -7.89 -1.32 -4.29
CA ASN A 76 -8.89 -0.36 -3.84
C ASN A 76 -8.23 0.61 -2.87
N THR A 77 -8.41 1.90 -3.11
CA THR A 77 -7.84 2.97 -2.30
C THR A 77 -8.17 2.82 -0.81
N ALA A 78 -9.39 2.39 -0.48
CA ALA A 78 -9.82 2.18 0.90
C ALA A 78 -9.09 1.01 1.57
N ASP A 79 -8.86 -0.08 0.82
CA ASP A 79 -8.12 -1.25 1.30
C ASP A 79 -6.65 -0.90 1.56
N VAL A 80 -6.03 -0.12 0.68
CA VAL A 80 -4.64 0.34 0.81
C VAL A 80 -4.48 1.26 2.03
N LEU A 81 -5.41 2.20 2.22
CA LEU A 81 -5.43 3.07 3.39
C LEU A 81 -5.53 2.24 4.68
N GLU A 82 -6.46 1.29 4.73
CA GLU A 82 -6.65 0.43 5.90
C GLU A 82 -5.40 -0.42 6.20
N GLU A 83 -4.74 -0.96 5.17
CA GLU A 83 -3.46 -1.68 5.31
C GLU A 83 -2.40 -0.77 5.96
N MET A 84 -2.17 0.41 5.39
CA MET A 84 -1.13 1.33 5.88
C MET A 84 -1.40 1.80 7.31
N GLU A 85 -2.67 2.08 7.66
CA GLU A 85 -3.05 2.44 9.02
C GLU A 85 -2.88 1.27 10.00
N ALA A 86 -3.27 0.06 9.62
CA ALA A 86 -3.14 -1.12 10.46
C ALA A 86 -1.66 -1.43 10.76
N MET A 87 -0.81 -1.32 9.75
CA MET A 87 0.62 -1.60 9.84
C MET A 87 1.40 -0.57 10.68
N THR A 88 0.95 0.69 10.68
CA THR A 88 1.54 1.77 11.47
C THR A 88 1.14 1.68 12.95
N ARG A 89 -0.07 1.16 13.25
CA ARG A 89 -0.61 1.07 14.62
C ARG A 89 -0.11 -0.11 15.47
N ILE A 90 0.77 -0.97 14.95
CA ILE A 90 1.25 -2.18 15.67
C ILE A 90 2.37 -1.86 16.70
N PHE A 91 2.74 -0.59 16.90
CA PHE A 91 3.70 -0.17 17.93
C PHE A 91 3.14 -0.14 19.35
#